data_AF-A0A7K1GMR3-F1
#
_entry.id   AF-A0A7K1GMR3-F1
#
_cell.length_a   1.000
_cell.length_b   1.000
_cell.length_c   1.000
_cell.angle_alpha   90.00
_cell.angle_beta   90.00
_cell.angle_gamma   90.00
#
_symmetry.space_group_name_H-M   'P 1'
#
loop_
_entity.id
_entity.type
_entity.pdbx_description
1 polymer ?
#
loop_
_entity_poly.entity_id
_entity_poly.type
_entity_poly.pdbx_seq_one_letter_code
_entity_poly.pdbx_strand_id
1 'polypeptide(L)'
;MGWFTIKDRNWEIKSSWLILLGLFFPFVIPPIAMLHMGILGKIRSLLYGSFLWLALYIGVYSYYIIAGDDSIFKLLSFTVFLCAAVITAMYFRLYLQRLHLRSIINLRWDTSYDYKDFIRRKEISEILSISDFIVSLNKWKGLVKNNEIKGYIAKMIYITKEISNKNNQFVSELFLERHAFSIENILQQYYQIEISKLDNVVMNKAEEKLRFTLKQASTAFENELLEKVKYSKMQIEAESTAYLEDMKSRGLL
;
A
#
# COMPACT_ATOMS: atom_id res chain seq x y z
N MET A 1 9.83 3.19 -16.84
CA MET A 1 8.86 3.75 -15.87
C MET A 1 7.92 4.72 -16.57
N GLY A 2 6.65 4.69 -16.19
CA GLY A 2 5.59 5.58 -16.65
C GLY A 2 5.71 6.99 -16.06
N TRP A 3 4.77 7.86 -16.40
CA TRP A 3 4.74 9.24 -15.90
C TRP A 3 4.11 9.32 -14.50
N PHE A 4 3.10 8.50 -14.21
CA PHE A 4 2.34 8.58 -12.96
C PHE A 4 2.35 7.28 -12.15
N THR A 5 2.70 6.18 -12.80
CA THR A 5 2.76 4.83 -12.24
C THR A 5 4.10 4.16 -12.58
N ILE A 6 4.37 3.02 -11.94
CA ILE A 6 5.59 2.23 -12.17
C ILE A 6 5.48 1.41 -13.46
N LYS A 7 4.27 1.24 -13.99
CA LYS A 7 3.98 0.59 -15.28
C LYS A 7 4.56 1.38 -16.45
N ASP A 8 4.69 0.72 -17.60
CA ASP A 8 5.24 1.35 -18.81
C ASP A 8 4.32 2.42 -19.40
N ARG A 9 4.91 3.40 -20.10
CA ARG A 9 4.18 4.49 -20.76
C ARG A 9 3.13 3.98 -21.75
N ASN A 10 3.42 2.90 -22.46
CA ASN A 10 2.47 2.28 -23.39
C ASN A 10 1.22 1.77 -22.67
N TRP A 11 1.37 1.26 -21.46
CA TRP A 11 0.24 0.83 -20.64
C TRP A 11 -0.59 2.04 -20.19
N GLU A 12 0.06 3.11 -19.71
CA GLU A 12 -0.64 4.33 -19.28
C GLU A 12 -1.47 4.94 -20.42
N ILE A 13 -0.93 4.99 -21.64
CA ILE A 13 -1.64 5.50 -22.82
C ILE A 13 -2.81 4.60 -23.21
N LYS A 14 -2.60 3.27 -23.29
CA LYS A 14 -3.66 2.32 -23.62
C LYS A 14 -4.79 2.33 -22.61
N SER A 15 -4.48 2.45 -21.32
CA SER A 15 -5.48 2.49 -20.26
C SER A 15 -6.17 3.86 -20.12
N SER A 16 -5.58 4.92 -20.67
CA SER A 16 -6.07 6.30 -20.57
C SER A 16 -6.68 6.87 -21.84
N TRP A 17 -6.79 6.07 -22.91
CA TRP A 17 -7.17 6.54 -24.25
C TRP A 17 -8.43 7.43 -24.23
N LEU A 18 -9.46 7.03 -23.47
CA LEU A 18 -10.74 7.75 -23.39
C LEU A 18 -10.61 9.10 -22.66
N ILE A 19 -9.67 9.22 -21.72
CA ILE A 19 -9.41 10.45 -20.98
C ILE A 19 -8.56 11.41 -21.80
N LEU A 20 -7.59 10.87 -22.53
CA LEU A 20 -6.81 11.64 -23.51
C LEU A 20 -7.74 12.21 -24.59
N LEU A 21 -8.69 11.42 -25.08
CA LEU A 21 -9.74 11.93 -25.97
C LEU A 21 -10.60 13.00 -25.31
N GLY A 22 -10.96 12.85 -24.03
CA GLY A 22 -11.64 13.89 -23.24
C GLY A 22 -10.89 15.22 -23.18
N LEU A 23 -9.57 15.17 -23.05
CA LEU A 23 -8.69 16.34 -22.99
C LEU A 23 -8.55 17.03 -24.35
N PHE A 24 -8.35 16.26 -25.43
CA PHE A 24 -8.16 16.83 -26.77
C PHE A 24 -9.47 17.23 -27.45
N PHE A 25 -10.60 16.60 -27.07
CA PHE A 25 -11.93 16.90 -27.59
C PHE A 25 -12.88 17.29 -26.46
N PRO A 26 -12.69 18.49 -25.88
CA PRO A 26 -13.44 18.93 -24.70
C PRO A 26 -14.92 19.21 -24.97
N PHE A 27 -15.37 19.16 -26.22
CA PHE A 27 -16.73 19.53 -26.61
C PHE A 27 -17.76 18.43 -26.32
N VAL A 28 -17.35 17.16 -26.26
CA VAL A 28 -18.28 16.02 -26.19
C VAL A 28 -17.86 14.98 -25.17
N ILE A 29 -16.56 14.69 -25.08
CA ILE A 29 -16.04 13.50 -24.43
C ILE A 29 -15.86 13.64 -22.90
N PRO A 30 -15.61 14.83 -22.30
CA PRO A 30 -15.32 14.93 -20.86
C PRO A 30 -16.36 14.29 -19.93
N PRO A 31 -17.69 14.45 -20.08
CA PRO A 31 -18.66 13.80 -19.20
C PRO A 31 -18.54 12.27 -19.22
N ILE A 32 -18.33 11.68 -20.40
CA ILE A 32 -18.14 10.23 -20.58
C ILE A 32 -16.81 9.79 -19.97
N ALA A 33 -15.75 10.58 -20.16
CA ALA A 33 -14.45 10.33 -19.55
C ALA A 33 -14.52 10.35 -18.02
N MET A 34 -15.26 11.31 -17.44
CA MET A 34 -15.49 11.40 -16.01
C MET A 34 -16.26 10.20 -15.48
N LEU A 35 -17.30 9.76 -16.19
CA LEU A 35 -18.07 8.58 -15.82
C LEU A 35 -17.22 7.30 -15.86
N HIS A 36 -16.45 7.11 -16.92
CA HIS A 36 -15.51 5.99 -17.06
C HIS A 36 -14.46 5.99 -15.94
N MET A 37 -13.90 7.16 -15.61
CA MET A 37 -12.98 7.32 -14.48
C MET A 37 -13.65 7.00 -13.13
N GLY A 38 -14.88 7.46 -12.94
CA GLY A 38 -15.66 7.24 -11.72
C GLY A 38 -15.98 5.76 -11.47
N ILE A 39 -16.39 5.02 -12.51
CA ILE A 39 -16.71 3.60 -12.41
C ILE A 39 -15.44 2.76 -12.22
N LEU A 40 -14.46 2.88 -13.11
CA LEU A 40 -13.29 2.01 -13.07
C LEU A 40 -12.35 2.34 -11.90
N GLY A 41 -12.24 3.63 -11.57
CA GLY A 41 -11.46 4.11 -10.44
C GLY A 41 -12.19 4.04 -9.10
N LYS A 42 -13.49 3.69 -9.08
CA LYS A 42 -14.37 3.72 -7.89
C LYS A 42 -14.32 5.05 -7.13
N ILE A 43 -14.45 6.17 -7.86
CA ILE A 43 -14.42 7.54 -7.32
C ILE A 43 -15.83 8.12 -7.39
N ARG A 44 -16.50 8.27 -6.24
CA ARG A 44 -17.90 8.74 -6.18
C ARG A 44 -18.08 10.18 -6.67
N SER A 45 -17.16 11.08 -6.32
CA SER A 45 -17.22 12.48 -6.74
C SER A 45 -17.23 12.64 -8.27
N LEU A 46 -16.46 11.80 -8.99
CA LEU A 46 -16.43 11.79 -10.44
C LEU A 46 -17.70 11.23 -11.08
N LEU A 47 -18.39 10.30 -10.41
CA LEU A 47 -19.70 9.82 -10.85
C LEU A 47 -20.74 10.94 -10.81
N TYR A 48 -20.91 11.59 -9.65
CA TYR A 48 -21.84 12.73 -9.54
C TYR A 48 -21.45 13.89 -10.45
N GLY A 49 -20.15 14.18 -10.52
CA GLY A 49 -19.60 15.18 -11.43
C GLY A 49 -19.95 14.87 -12.89
N SER A 50 -19.86 13.61 -13.33
CA SER A 50 -20.18 13.23 -14.71
C SER A 50 -21.62 13.54 -15.10
N PHE A 51 -22.59 13.29 -14.22
CA PHE A 51 -23.99 13.61 -14.48
C PHE A 51 -24.26 15.12 -14.48
N LEU A 52 -23.64 15.86 -13.56
CA LEU A 52 -23.73 17.32 -13.52
C LEU A 52 -23.17 17.93 -14.82
N TRP A 53 -21.98 17.50 -15.23
CA TRP A 53 -21.37 17.98 -16.47
C TRP A 53 -22.14 17.54 -17.71
N LEU A 54 -22.73 16.34 -17.72
CA LEU A 54 -23.62 15.92 -18.80
C LEU A 54 -24.82 16.85 -18.93
N ALA A 55 -25.46 17.21 -17.81
CA ALA A 55 -26.58 18.15 -17.80
C ALA A 55 -26.18 19.54 -18.31
N LEU A 56 -24.99 20.03 -17.92
CA LEU A 56 -24.46 21.30 -18.44
C LEU A 56 -24.20 21.25 -19.95
N TYR A 57 -23.66 20.14 -20.46
CA TYR A 57 -23.43 19.99 -21.90
C TYR A 57 -24.75 19.98 -22.66
N ILE A 58 -25.74 19.22 -22.18
CA ILE A 58 -27.09 19.23 -22.76
C ILE A 58 -27.68 20.65 -22.74
N GLY A 59 -27.48 21.40 -21.65
CA GLY A 59 -27.91 22.80 -21.55
C GLY A 59 -27.23 23.74 -22.56
N VAL A 60 -25.93 23.57 -22.80
CA VAL A 60 -25.19 24.35 -23.80
C VAL A 60 -25.70 24.04 -25.21
N TYR A 61 -25.88 22.76 -25.53
CA TYR A 61 -26.35 22.32 -26.84
C TYR A 61 -27.82 22.69 -27.09
N SER A 62 -28.68 22.62 -26.06
CA SER A 62 -30.08 23.06 -26.19
C SER A 62 -30.18 24.57 -26.35
N TYR A 63 -29.33 25.35 -25.65
CA TYR A 63 -29.25 26.79 -25.83
C TYR A 63 -28.86 27.16 -27.27
N TYR A 64 -27.88 26.45 -27.86
CA TYR A 64 -27.50 26.64 -29.26
C TYR A 64 -28.68 26.44 -30.23
N ILE A 65 -29.50 25.42 -30.01
CA ILE A 65 -30.66 25.13 -30.88
C ILE A 65 -31.72 26.23 -30.80
N ILE A 66 -31.90 26.87 -29.63
CA ILE A 66 -32.95 27.86 -29.40
C ILE A 66 -32.49 29.28 -29.76
N ALA A 67 -31.29 29.68 -29.33
CA ALA A 67 -30.79 31.05 -29.42
C ALA A 67 -29.78 31.25 -30.57
N GLY A 68 -29.24 30.18 -31.15
CA GLY A 68 -28.23 30.26 -32.21
C GLY A 68 -26.84 30.66 -31.72
N ASP A 69 -26.03 31.23 -32.63
CA ASP A 69 -24.61 31.55 -32.42
C ASP A 69 -24.37 32.95 -31.83
N ASP A 70 -24.91 33.18 -30.64
CA ASP A 70 -24.73 34.45 -29.92
C ASP A 70 -23.42 34.50 -29.10
N SER A 71 -22.95 35.70 -28.77
CA SER A 71 -21.77 35.91 -27.92
C SER A 71 -21.88 35.22 -26.54
N ILE A 72 -23.11 35.13 -26.01
CA ILE A 72 -23.39 34.44 -24.74
C ILE A 72 -23.17 32.93 -24.88
N PHE A 73 -23.63 32.33 -25.99
CA PHE A 73 -23.37 30.92 -26.29
C PHE A 73 -21.87 30.63 -26.37
N LYS A 74 -21.10 31.48 -27.07
CA LYS A 74 -19.65 31.33 -27.20
C LYS A 74 -18.94 31.36 -25.84
N LEU A 75 -19.31 32.28 -24.97
CA LEU A 75 -18.75 32.37 -23.61
C LEU A 75 -19.12 31.15 -22.76
N LEU A 76 -20.40 30.76 -22.78
CA LEU A 76 -20.93 29.68 -21.95
C LEU A 76 -20.35 28.32 -22.39
N SER A 77 -20.32 28.05 -23.69
CA SER A 77 -19.69 26.85 -24.26
C SER A 77 -18.20 26.78 -23.94
N PHE A 78 -17.46 27.88 -24.15
CA PHE A 78 -16.03 27.93 -23.81
C PHE A 78 -15.79 27.62 -22.33
N THR A 79 -16.56 28.23 -21.43
CA THR A 79 -16.40 28.04 -19.99
C THR A 79 -16.74 26.61 -19.56
N VAL A 80 -17.87 26.07 -20.02
CA VAL A 80 -18.33 24.73 -19.65
C VAL A 80 -17.36 23.66 -20.19
N PHE A 81 -16.96 23.76 -21.45
CA PHE A 81 -16.07 22.77 -22.07
C PHE A 81 -14.66 22.82 -21.47
N LEU A 82 -14.11 24.02 -21.26
CA LEU A 82 -12.77 24.18 -20.68
C LEU A 82 -12.72 23.71 -19.23
N CYS A 83 -13.70 24.08 -18.39
CA CYS A 83 -13.75 23.63 -17.01
C CYS A 83 -13.86 22.10 -16.90
N ALA A 84 -14.65 21.46 -17.77
CA ALA A 84 -14.74 20.01 -17.80
C ALA A 84 -13.40 19.34 -18.18
N ALA A 85 -12.67 19.91 -19.15
CA ALA A 85 -11.34 19.45 -19.54
C ALA A 85 -10.33 19.62 -18.39
N VAL A 86 -10.37 20.74 -17.68
CA VAL A 86 -9.50 20.97 -16.51
C VAL A 86 -9.77 19.96 -15.41
N ILE A 87 -11.04 19.68 -15.10
CA ILE A 87 -11.37 18.71 -14.05
C ILE A 87 -10.90 17.31 -14.46
N THR A 88 -11.13 16.88 -15.70
CA THR A 88 -10.62 15.58 -16.17
C THR A 88 -9.09 15.50 -16.08
N ALA A 89 -8.37 16.60 -16.38
CA ALA A 89 -6.92 16.69 -16.22
C ALA A 89 -6.47 16.56 -14.75
N MET A 90 -7.15 17.24 -13.83
CA MET A 90 -6.83 17.20 -12.40
C MET A 90 -6.93 15.79 -11.83
N TYR A 91 -7.96 15.04 -12.24
CA TYR A 91 -8.17 13.68 -11.77
C TYR A 91 -7.39 12.61 -12.54
N PHE A 92 -6.72 12.98 -13.64
CA PHE A 92 -6.01 12.06 -14.51
C PHE A 92 -4.97 11.21 -13.77
N ARG A 93 -4.11 11.88 -12.99
CA ARG A 93 -3.08 11.22 -12.19
C ARG A 93 -3.69 10.27 -11.15
N LEU A 94 -4.72 10.72 -10.43
CA LEU A 94 -5.38 9.92 -9.40
C LEU A 94 -6.05 8.68 -10.00
N TYR A 95 -6.68 8.83 -11.15
CA TYR A 95 -7.29 7.73 -11.89
C TYR A 95 -6.26 6.66 -12.27
N LEU A 96 -5.14 7.05 -12.90
CA LEU A 96 -4.09 6.12 -13.31
C LEU A 96 -3.50 5.33 -12.14
N GLN A 97 -3.25 6.02 -11.02
CA GLN A 97 -2.76 5.39 -9.79
C GLN A 97 -3.75 4.37 -9.23
N ARG A 98 -5.05 4.72 -9.17
CA ARG A 98 -6.10 3.79 -8.74
C ARG A 98 -6.28 2.63 -9.70
N LEU A 99 -6.21 2.86 -11.00
CA LEU A 99 -6.31 1.78 -12.00
C LEU A 99 -5.18 0.76 -11.83
N HIS A 100 -3.96 1.24 -11.57
CA HIS A 100 -2.85 0.35 -11.27
C HIS A 100 -3.10 -0.42 -9.96
N LEU A 101 -3.52 0.27 -8.88
CA LEU A 101 -3.85 -0.39 -7.61
C LEU A 101 -4.96 -1.43 -7.75
N ARG A 102 -5.96 -1.20 -8.61
CA ARG A 102 -7.04 -2.16 -8.89
C ARG A 102 -6.53 -3.49 -9.43
N SER A 103 -5.43 -3.48 -10.20
CA SER A 103 -4.82 -4.73 -10.68
C SER A 103 -4.15 -5.55 -9.58
N ILE A 104 -4.01 -4.98 -8.39
CA ILE A 104 -3.30 -5.56 -7.24
C ILE A 104 -4.27 -5.86 -6.09
N ILE A 105 -5.22 -4.95 -5.84
CA ILE A 105 -6.17 -5.03 -4.73
C ILE A 105 -7.60 -4.75 -5.18
N ASN A 106 -8.56 -5.30 -4.45
CA ASN A 106 -9.96 -4.92 -4.57
C ASN A 106 -10.21 -3.54 -3.95
N LEU A 107 -10.24 -2.51 -4.80
CA LEU A 107 -10.54 -1.13 -4.36
C LEU A 107 -11.91 -1.04 -3.69
N ARG A 108 -11.98 -0.31 -2.57
CA ARG A 108 -13.24 0.08 -1.93
C ARG A 108 -13.66 1.47 -2.41
N TRP A 109 -14.97 1.72 -2.41
CA TRP A 109 -15.48 3.07 -2.69
C TRP A 109 -15.01 4.05 -1.63
N ASP A 110 -14.69 5.27 -2.05
CA ASP A 110 -14.45 6.42 -1.16
C ASP A 110 -13.28 6.29 -0.16
N THR A 111 -12.31 5.42 -0.45
CA THR A 111 -11.11 5.25 0.38
C THR A 111 -9.90 5.92 -0.27
N SER A 112 -9.21 6.80 0.45
CA SER A 112 -7.95 7.38 -0.04
C SER A 112 -6.84 6.32 0.09
N TYR A 113 -6.14 6.06 -1.02
CA TYR A 113 -4.97 5.19 -1.03
C TYR A 113 -3.75 6.03 -1.36
N ASP A 114 -2.73 6.01 -0.50
CA ASP A 114 -1.43 6.53 -0.86
C ASP A 114 -0.71 5.52 -1.77
N TYR A 115 -0.68 5.85 -3.07
CA TYR A 115 -0.06 5.02 -4.09
C TYR A 115 1.43 4.78 -3.86
N LYS A 116 2.19 5.81 -3.47
CA LYS A 116 3.65 5.69 -3.32
C LYS A 116 3.96 4.80 -2.12
N ASP A 117 3.26 5.01 -1.03
CA ASP A 117 3.40 4.17 0.16
C ASP A 117 2.98 2.73 -0.09
N PHE A 118 1.89 2.52 -0.84
CA PHE A 118 1.43 1.16 -1.14
C PHE A 118 2.38 0.42 -2.07
N ILE A 119 2.86 1.05 -3.15
CA ILE A 119 3.81 0.36 -4.03
C ILE A 119 5.17 0.20 -3.36
N ARG A 120 5.63 1.17 -2.56
CA ARG A 120 6.83 0.98 -1.73
C ARG A 120 6.66 -0.25 -0.82
N ARG A 121 5.53 -0.37 -0.12
CA ARG A 121 5.23 -1.57 0.70
C ARG A 121 5.19 -2.85 -0.14
N LYS A 122 4.68 -2.81 -1.37
CA LYS A 122 4.57 -3.98 -2.27
C LYS A 122 5.91 -4.39 -2.90
N GLU A 123 6.71 -3.45 -3.38
CA GLU A 123 8.05 -3.74 -3.91
C GLU A 123 8.95 -4.34 -2.83
N ILE A 124 8.65 -4.07 -1.55
CA ILE A 124 9.39 -4.62 -0.43
C ILE A 124 8.68 -5.85 0.17
N SER A 125 7.48 -6.20 -0.33
CA SER A 125 6.80 -7.47 -0.05
C SER A 125 7.23 -8.60 -0.98
N GLU A 126 8.35 -8.48 -1.70
CA GLU A 126 9.04 -9.61 -2.36
C GLU A 126 9.73 -10.57 -1.36
N ILE A 127 9.37 -10.50 -0.08
CA ILE A 127 9.58 -11.55 0.90
C ILE A 127 8.31 -12.41 0.85
N LEU A 128 8.25 -13.31 -0.13
CA LEU A 128 7.07 -14.14 -0.41
C LEU A 128 6.76 -15.17 0.70
N SER A 129 7.68 -15.37 1.66
CA SER A 129 7.53 -16.37 2.72
C SER A 129 8.42 -16.10 3.94
N ILE A 130 8.15 -16.80 5.06
CA ILE A 130 9.04 -16.80 6.24
C ILE A 130 10.44 -17.29 5.85
N SER A 131 10.51 -18.30 4.97
CA SER A 131 11.78 -18.80 4.45
C SER A 131 12.58 -17.70 3.76
N ASP A 132 11.94 -16.87 2.94
CA ASP A 132 12.61 -15.77 2.26
C ASP A 132 13.10 -14.71 3.24
N PHE A 133 12.31 -14.43 4.29
CA PHE A 133 12.71 -13.49 5.34
C PHE A 133 13.94 -14.00 6.10
N ILE A 134 13.95 -15.28 6.45
CA ILE A 134 15.09 -15.93 7.11
C ILE A 134 16.32 -15.91 6.19
N VAL A 135 16.15 -16.17 4.90
CA VAL A 135 17.26 -16.09 3.91
C VAL A 135 17.80 -14.67 3.83
N SER A 136 16.93 -13.66 3.78
CA SER A 136 17.33 -12.25 3.78
C SER A 136 18.09 -11.86 5.05
N LEU A 137 17.58 -12.22 6.23
CA LEU A 137 18.27 -11.98 7.50
C LEU A 137 19.63 -12.70 7.56
N ASN A 138 19.74 -13.92 7.03
CA ASN A 138 21.02 -14.63 6.94
C ASN A 138 22.01 -13.92 6.01
N LYS A 139 21.54 -13.39 4.88
CA LYS A 139 22.35 -12.55 3.97
C LYS A 139 22.87 -11.32 4.70
N TRP A 140 22.01 -10.58 5.40
CA TRP A 140 22.40 -9.41 6.18
C TRP A 140 23.39 -9.73 7.31
N LYS A 141 23.18 -10.85 8.01
CA LYS A 141 24.13 -11.35 9.03
C LYS A 141 25.53 -11.59 8.45
N GLY A 142 25.63 -12.02 7.19
CA GLY A 142 26.90 -12.21 6.50
C GLY A 142 27.57 -10.91 6.05
N LEU A 143 26.78 -9.90 5.71
CA LEU A 143 27.26 -8.61 5.19
C LEU A 143 27.72 -7.65 6.29
N VAL A 144 26.99 -7.59 7.40
CA VAL A 144 27.32 -6.71 8.54
C VAL A 144 28.63 -7.15 9.18
N LYS A 145 29.50 -6.23 9.60
CA LYS A 145 30.74 -6.59 10.34
C LYS A 145 30.53 -6.61 11.83
N ASN A 146 29.71 -5.70 12.36
CA ASN A 146 29.51 -5.55 13.79
C ASN A 146 28.86 -6.79 14.46
N ASN A 147 29.54 -7.35 15.47
CA ASN A 147 29.11 -8.56 16.16
C ASN A 147 27.84 -8.39 16.99
N GLU A 148 27.58 -7.19 17.53
CA GLU A 148 26.37 -6.91 18.30
C GLU A 148 25.13 -6.98 17.40
N ILE A 149 25.20 -6.33 16.23
CA ILE A 149 24.13 -6.38 15.23
C ILE A 149 23.91 -7.80 14.70
N LYS A 150 24.99 -8.56 14.47
CA LYS A 150 24.87 -10.00 14.14
C LYS A 150 24.11 -10.78 15.21
N GLY A 151 24.34 -10.45 16.49
CA GLY A 151 23.61 -11.01 17.62
C GLY A 151 22.10 -10.71 17.54
N TYR A 152 21.73 -9.46 17.27
CA TYR A 152 20.33 -9.07 17.10
C TYR A 152 19.67 -9.78 15.91
N ILE A 153 20.35 -9.85 14.77
CA ILE A 153 19.84 -10.56 13.57
C ILE A 153 19.69 -12.06 13.87
N ALA A 154 20.66 -12.68 14.55
CA ALA A 154 20.58 -14.10 14.92
C ALA A 154 19.40 -14.37 15.86
N LYS A 155 19.14 -13.49 16.82
CA LYS A 155 17.96 -13.56 17.70
C LYS A 155 16.66 -13.44 16.92
N MET A 156 16.56 -12.49 15.97
CA MET A 156 15.40 -12.34 15.10
C MET A 156 15.16 -13.59 14.24
N ILE A 157 16.21 -14.20 13.68
CA ILE A 157 16.11 -15.45 12.91
C ILE A 157 15.56 -16.58 13.78
N TYR A 158 16.09 -16.74 15.00
CA TYR A 158 15.63 -17.77 15.94
C TYR A 158 14.13 -17.61 16.25
N ILE A 159 13.71 -16.40 16.63
CA ILE A 159 12.31 -16.11 16.96
C ILE A 159 11.38 -16.33 15.76
N THR A 160 11.82 -15.93 14.56
CA THR A 160 11.03 -16.13 13.33
C THR A 160 10.84 -17.63 13.04
N LYS A 161 11.86 -18.46 13.25
CA LYS A 161 11.74 -19.93 13.13
C LYS A 161 10.76 -20.51 14.16
N GLU A 162 10.84 -20.05 15.41
CA GLU A 162 9.93 -20.50 16.47
C GLU A 162 8.47 -20.12 16.18
N ILE A 163 8.21 -18.95 15.60
CA ILE A 163 6.86 -18.55 15.17
C ILE A 163 6.36 -19.44 14.03
N SER A 164 7.23 -19.77 13.07
CA SER A 164 6.89 -20.61 11.91
C SER A 164 6.55 -22.06 12.30
N ASN A 165 7.25 -22.62 13.29
CA ASN A 165 7.09 -24.03 13.67
C ASN A 165 5.76 -24.35 14.37
N LYS A 166 5.02 -23.34 14.86
CA LYS A 166 3.76 -23.53 15.61
C LYS A 166 2.49 -23.64 14.74
N ASN A 167 2.61 -24.06 13.48
CA ASN A 167 1.52 -24.43 12.56
C ASN A 167 0.41 -23.39 12.27
N ASN A 168 0.57 -22.13 12.65
CA ASN A 168 -0.37 -21.06 12.28
C ASN A 168 0.18 -20.21 11.13
N GLN A 169 -0.08 -20.65 9.90
CA GLN A 169 0.34 -19.98 8.67
C GLN A 169 -0.14 -18.52 8.59
N PHE A 170 -1.39 -18.27 9.00
CA PHE A 170 -1.98 -16.92 9.02
C PHE A 170 -1.28 -15.95 10.00
N VAL A 171 -0.94 -16.43 11.19
CA VAL A 171 -0.27 -15.61 12.23
C VAL A 171 1.18 -15.32 11.84
N SER A 172 1.80 -16.26 11.14
CA SER A 172 3.13 -16.18 10.57
C SER A 172 3.21 -15.13 9.45
N GLU A 173 2.22 -15.10 8.55
CA GLU A 173 2.10 -14.09 7.48
C GLU A 173 1.86 -12.69 8.07
N LEU A 174 0.95 -12.56 9.03
CA LEU A 174 0.66 -11.27 9.66
C LEU A 174 1.85 -10.72 10.46
N PHE A 175 2.69 -11.59 11.02
CA PHE A 175 3.95 -11.21 11.67
C PHE A 175 4.97 -10.65 10.66
N LEU A 176 5.11 -11.31 9.51
CA LEU A 176 5.98 -10.84 8.43
C LEU A 176 5.53 -9.48 7.91
N GLU A 177 4.23 -9.30 7.65
CA GLU A 177 3.68 -8.04 7.16
C GLU A 177 4.02 -6.85 8.09
N ARG A 178 4.02 -7.08 9.40
CA ARG A 178 4.29 -6.04 10.39
C ARG A 178 5.77 -5.67 10.50
N HIS A 179 6.66 -6.66 10.39
CA HIS A 179 8.04 -6.48 10.83
C HIS A 179 9.09 -6.57 9.72
N ALA A 180 8.84 -7.37 8.67
CA ALA A 180 9.87 -7.70 7.68
C ALA A 180 10.35 -6.43 6.93
N PHE A 181 9.41 -5.57 6.52
CA PHE A 181 9.69 -4.33 5.82
C PHE A 181 10.63 -3.39 6.60
N SER A 182 10.23 -3.09 7.83
CA SER A 182 10.93 -2.10 8.65
C SER A 182 12.35 -2.56 8.97
N ILE A 183 12.53 -3.86 9.22
CA ILE A 183 13.83 -4.44 9.57
C ILE A 183 14.79 -4.45 8.39
N GLU A 184 14.33 -4.87 7.20
CA GLU A 184 15.21 -4.87 6.02
C GLU A 184 15.69 -3.46 5.67
N ASN A 185 14.80 -2.46 5.75
CA ASN A 185 15.16 -1.08 5.47
C ASN A 185 16.18 -0.53 6.49
N ILE A 186 16.01 -0.86 7.77
CA ILE A 186 16.96 -0.48 8.82
C ILE A 186 18.32 -1.16 8.59
N LEU A 187 18.34 -2.44 8.24
CA LEU A 187 19.56 -3.20 7.96
C LEU A 187 20.29 -2.67 6.72
N GLN A 188 19.54 -2.32 5.67
CA GLN A 188 20.09 -1.70 4.47
C GLN A 188 20.73 -0.34 4.77
N GLN A 189 20.03 0.52 5.50
CA GLN A 189 20.56 1.83 5.90
C GLN A 189 21.80 1.69 6.79
N TYR A 190 21.77 0.74 7.73
CA TYR A 190 22.92 0.45 8.59
C TYR A 190 24.13 0.00 7.77
N TYR A 191 23.93 -0.93 6.84
CA TYR A 191 24.98 -1.42 5.96
C TYR A 191 25.55 -0.33 5.04
N GLN A 192 24.71 0.57 4.53
CA GLN A 192 25.17 1.73 3.75
C GLN A 192 26.08 2.64 4.55
N ILE A 193 25.75 2.91 5.81
CA ILE A 193 26.62 3.70 6.71
C ILE A 193 27.94 2.95 6.96
N GLU A 194 27.88 1.64 7.24
CA GLU A 194 29.05 0.80 7.49
C GLU A 194 30.02 0.74 6.28
N ILE A 195 29.49 0.69 5.06
CA ILE A 195 30.31 0.75 3.83
C ILE A 195 30.89 2.14 3.60
N SER A 196 30.12 3.19 3.88
CA SER A 196 30.50 4.57 3.55
C SER A 196 31.81 5.01 4.21
N LYS A 197 32.16 4.42 5.38
CA LYS A 197 33.33 4.79 6.21
C LYS A 197 33.44 6.29 6.48
N LEU A 198 32.32 7.02 6.40
CA LEU A 198 32.29 8.46 6.63
C LEU A 198 32.33 8.71 8.13
N ASP A 199 33.48 9.14 8.64
CA ASP A 199 33.64 9.50 10.04
C ASP A 199 33.22 10.96 10.26
N ASN A 200 31.92 11.17 10.44
CA ASN A 200 31.39 12.46 10.86
C ASN A 200 30.39 12.27 12.01
N VAL A 201 30.24 13.31 12.83
CA VAL A 201 29.38 13.27 14.04
C VAL A 201 27.92 12.94 13.70
N VAL A 202 27.45 13.32 12.51
CA VAL A 202 26.08 13.06 12.06
C VAL A 202 25.86 11.58 11.73
N MET A 203 26.82 10.94 11.06
CA MET A 203 26.80 9.54 10.68
C MET A 203 26.99 8.64 11.88
N ASN A 204 27.87 9.00 12.82
CA ASN A 204 28.05 8.27 14.07
C ASN A 204 26.77 8.27 14.92
N LYS A 205 26.07 9.42 15.00
CA LYS A 205 24.76 9.51 15.66
C LYS A 205 23.67 8.71 14.93
N ALA A 206 23.68 8.72 13.60
CA ALA A 206 22.74 7.95 12.81
C ALA A 206 22.96 6.44 12.99
N GLU A 207 24.22 6.00 13.00
CA GLU A 207 24.61 4.62 13.25
C GLU A 207 24.14 4.15 14.63
N GLU A 208 24.40 4.94 15.68
CA GLU A 208 23.97 4.64 17.04
C GLU A 208 22.44 4.53 17.15
N LYS A 209 21.72 5.45 16.48
CA LYS A 209 20.25 5.39 16.43
C LYS A 209 19.74 4.14 15.72
N LEU A 210 20.37 3.72 14.62
CA LEU A 210 20.00 2.49 13.92
C LEU A 210 20.30 1.25 14.76
N ARG A 211 21.44 1.23 15.47
CA ARG A 211 21.79 0.16 16.43
C ARG A 211 20.76 0.04 17.55
N PHE A 212 20.39 1.16 18.16
CA PHE A 212 19.35 1.20 19.18
C PHE A 212 18.01 0.70 18.62
N THR A 213 17.66 1.11 17.41
CA THR A 213 16.41 0.67 16.76
C THR A 213 16.41 -0.83 16.50
N LEU A 214 17.53 -1.41 16.03
CA LEU A 214 17.66 -2.86 15.83
C LEU A 214 17.57 -3.65 17.14
N LYS A 215 18.17 -3.13 18.21
CA LYS A 215 18.04 -3.69 19.56
C LYS A 215 16.57 -3.72 19.99
N GLN A 216 15.86 -2.60 19.88
CA GLN A 216 14.44 -2.53 20.25
C GLN A 216 13.56 -3.45 19.39
N ALA A 217 13.83 -3.54 18.09
CA ALA A 217 13.14 -4.47 17.21
C ALA A 217 13.35 -5.93 17.65
N SER A 218 14.56 -6.30 18.07
CA SER A 218 14.85 -7.65 18.58
C SER A 218 14.09 -7.97 19.88
N THR A 219 13.91 -6.98 20.74
CA THR A 219 13.10 -7.10 21.97
C THR A 219 11.61 -7.17 21.67
N ALA A 220 11.13 -6.42 20.68
CA ALA A 220 9.73 -6.49 20.25
C ALA A 220 9.36 -7.90 19.72
N PHE A 221 10.26 -8.52 18.96
CA PHE A 221 10.11 -9.91 18.50
C PHE A 221 9.96 -10.89 19.67
N GLU A 222 10.77 -10.70 20.72
CA GLU A 222 10.74 -11.53 21.91
C GLU A 222 9.44 -11.35 22.69
N ASN A 223 8.99 -10.10 22.86
CA ASN A 223 7.72 -9.80 23.52
C ASN A 223 6.53 -10.42 22.79
N GLU A 224 6.49 -10.36 21.45
CA GLU A 224 5.42 -10.97 20.67
C GLU A 224 5.43 -12.51 20.77
N LEU A 225 6.61 -13.13 20.82
CA LEU A 225 6.72 -14.57 21.07
C LEU A 225 6.22 -14.94 22.48
N LEU A 226 6.60 -14.16 23.50
CA LEU A 226 6.17 -14.37 24.88
C LEU A 226 4.65 -14.22 25.03
N GLU A 227 4.06 -13.23 24.37
CA GLU A 227 2.63 -13.02 24.33
C GLU A 227 1.92 -14.25 23.72
N LYS A 228 2.42 -14.77 22.59
CA LYS A 228 1.89 -16.01 21.99
C LYS A 228 2.02 -17.23 22.89
N VAL A 229 3.15 -17.39 23.60
CA VAL A 229 3.35 -18.49 24.56
C VAL A 229 2.36 -18.38 25.73
N LYS A 230 2.11 -17.16 26.22
CA LYS A 230 1.16 -16.91 27.31
C LYS A 230 -0.27 -17.26 26.92
N TYR A 231 -0.72 -16.84 25.73
CA TYR A 231 -2.05 -17.18 25.22
C TYR A 231 -2.23 -18.69 25.01
N SER A 232 -1.21 -19.38 24.46
CA SER A 232 -1.25 -20.84 24.30
C SER A 232 -1.34 -21.57 25.64
N LYS A 233 -0.61 -21.13 26.68
CA LYS A 233 -0.71 -21.72 28.02
C LYS A 233 -2.09 -21.52 28.64
N MET A 234 -2.67 -20.32 28.50
CA MET A 234 -4.03 -20.04 28.99
C MET A 234 -5.08 -20.92 28.32
N GLN A 235 -4.94 -21.18 27.02
CA GLN A 235 -5.83 -22.08 26.30
C GLN A 235 -5.70 -23.53 26.78
N ILE A 236 -4.47 -24.02 27.00
CA ILE A 236 -4.23 -25.36 27.53
C ILE A 236 -4.78 -25.50 28.96
N GLU A 237 -4.60 -24.49 29.81
CA GLU A 237 -5.19 -24.49 31.16
C GLU A 237 -6.71 -24.53 31.10
N ALA A 238 -7.34 -23.72 30.24
CA ALA A 238 -8.80 -23.72 30.05
C ALA A 238 -9.32 -25.07 29.52
N GLU A 239 -8.68 -25.65 28.52
CA GLU A 239 -9.02 -26.96 27.97
C GLU A 239 -8.82 -28.08 28.99
N SER A 240 -7.73 -28.03 29.77
CA SER A 240 -7.48 -28.99 30.84
C SER A 240 -8.52 -28.88 31.96
N THR A 241 -8.93 -27.66 32.33
CA THR A 241 -10.01 -27.48 33.33
C THR A 241 -11.35 -27.98 32.82
N ALA A 242 -11.69 -27.68 31.56
CA ALA A 242 -12.92 -28.15 30.94
C ALA A 242 -12.94 -29.68 30.80
N TYR A 243 -11.80 -30.30 30.48
CA TYR A 243 -11.67 -31.76 30.41
C TYR A 243 -11.78 -32.41 31.80
N LEU A 244 -11.18 -31.82 32.84
CA LEU A 244 -11.34 -32.30 34.22
C LEU A 244 -12.78 -32.19 34.70
N GLU A 245 -13.48 -31.12 34.32
CA GLU A 245 -14.89 -30.90 34.63
C GLU A 245 -15.80 -31.86 33.86
N ASP A 246 -15.52 -32.14 32.58
CA ASP A 246 -16.21 -33.16 31.79
C ASP A 246 -15.99 -34.56 32.39
N MET A 247 -14.76 -34.90 32.78
CA MET A 247 -14.44 -36.17 33.45
C MET A 247 -15.16 -36.34 34.80
N LYS A 248 -15.24 -35.29 35.61
CA LYS A 248 -16.06 -35.28 36.83
C LYS A 248 -17.55 -35.43 36.53
N SER A 249 -18.07 -34.73 35.53
CA SER A 249 -19.49 -34.79 35.17
C SER A 249 -19.91 -36.16 34.63
N ARG A 250 -18.98 -36.88 33.99
CA ARG A 250 -19.14 -38.26 33.53
C ARG A 250 -18.88 -39.33 34.60
N GLY A 251 -18.50 -38.93 35.82
CA GLY A 251 -18.24 -39.84 36.94
C GLY A 251 -17.00 -40.72 36.76
N LEU A 252 -16.06 -40.31 35.91
CA LEU A 252 -14.79 -40.99 35.68
C LEU A 252 -13.69 -40.50 36.66
N LEU A 253 -14.01 -39.46 37.44
CA LEU A 253 -13.23 -38.87 38.53
C LEU A 253 -14.15 -38.52 39.71
#